data_AF-A0A8X7SZT5-F1
#
_entry.id   AF-A0A8X7SZT5-F1
#
_cell.length_a   1.000
_cell.length_b   1.000
_cell.length_c   1.000
_cell.angle_alpha   90.00
_cell.angle_beta   90.00
_cell.angle_gamma   90.00
#
_symmetry.space_group_name_H-M   'P 1'
#
loop_
_entity.id
_entity.type
_entity.pdbx_description
1 polymer ?
#
loop_
_entity_poly.entity_id
_entity_poly.type
_entity_poly.pdbx_seq_one_letter_code
_entity_poly.pdbx_strand_id
1 'polypeptide(L)'
;MKPITRPFRFKGSSPLMPECWGHRGASAVFPENTIASFERAIRDGSEGLESDVHITKDNVIVMFHDPSLERTTNGTGFIRDQDYHDCIEHVRTVKEPKQQIPTFKDLCDLLMKEENKHVKLNIDVKPDNDPDRLFKLMKEVVHSYPNHQTDLAPRLILGLWHTVFLRAALEHVPELARAHIGCSPWVARNFFWKDCQGFSMQFAALVTADGQAFIKEANKAGKNVYVWTVNRKDEMVEATRWGVNAILTDDTAMLHHLRKEMTVDFPKTRSESVGLFFRWTTWRYYTVPQYVLQSMACSYVERRAGLSFKRGTDRMDEVRLAAAAAGGSEKQALSAQPAASFQQTGFVDEKQAPIGSMPESVVANGALVSVHA
;
A
#
# COMPACT_ATOMS: atom_id res chain seq x y z
N MET A 1 15.01 -12.14 14.92
CA MET A 1 13.67 -11.63 15.30
C MET A 1 12.78 -12.80 15.68
N LYS A 2 11.94 -12.68 16.72
CA LYS A 2 10.82 -13.60 16.96
C LYS A 2 9.60 -13.10 16.16
N PRO A 3 8.71 -13.96 15.64
CA PRO A 3 7.44 -13.51 15.07
C PRO A 3 6.60 -12.82 16.16
N ILE A 4 5.86 -11.77 15.79
CA ILE A 4 4.90 -11.10 16.68
C ILE A 4 3.64 -11.96 16.78
N THR A 5 3.73 -13.07 17.51
CA THR A 5 2.59 -13.93 17.81
C THR A 5 1.61 -13.20 18.71
N ARG A 6 0.48 -12.73 18.15
CA ARG A 6 -0.63 -12.14 18.91
C ARG A 6 -1.00 -13.06 20.09
N PRO A 7 -1.16 -12.53 21.32
CA PRO A 7 -1.49 -13.37 22.48
C PRO A 7 -2.87 -14.03 22.31
N PHE A 8 -2.98 -15.28 22.78
CA PHE A 8 -4.22 -16.04 22.73
C PHE A 8 -5.28 -15.37 23.61
N ARG A 9 -6.48 -15.11 23.07
CA ARG A 9 -7.44 -14.17 23.67
C ARG A 9 -8.77 -14.82 24.03
N PHE A 10 -9.25 -14.56 25.25
CA PHE A 10 -10.52 -15.09 25.75
C PHE A 10 -11.75 -14.48 25.05
N LYS A 11 -12.72 -15.36 24.80
CA LYS A 11 -14.03 -15.07 24.21
C LYS A 11 -14.81 -14.12 25.12
N GLY A 12 -15.07 -12.89 24.66
CA GLY A 12 -15.78 -11.86 25.44
C GLY A 12 -14.97 -10.60 25.77
N SER A 13 -13.71 -10.50 25.33
CA SER A 13 -12.93 -9.25 25.43
C SER A 13 -12.98 -8.45 24.11
N SER A 14 -12.89 -7.11 24.21
CA SER A 14 -12.96 -6.18 23.06
C SER A 14 -11.99 -6.56 21.93
N PRO A 15 -12.30 -6.28 20.65
CA PRO A 15 -11.37 -6.58 19.56
C PRO A 15 -10.01 -5.87 19.74
N LEU A 16 -8.97 -6.38 19.07
CA LEU A 16 -7.79 -5.55 18.84
C LEU A 16 -8.19 -4.46 17.83
N MET A 17 -7.86 -3.20 18.11
CA MET A 17 -8.06 -2.14 17.12
C MET A 17 -7.14 -2.41 15.92
N PRO A 18 -7.65 -2.35 14.68
CA PRO A 18 -6.80 -2.35 13.50
C PRO A 18 -5.98 -1.06 13.44
N GLU A 19 -4.93 -1.07 12.63
CA GLU A 19 -4.21 0.13 12.20
C GLU A 19 -5.10 0.98 11.27
N CYS A 20 -4.94 2.29 11.34
CA CYS A 20 -5.52 3.26 10.42
C CYS A 20 -4.53 3.48 9.27
N TRP A 21 -4.90 3.09 8.04
CA TRP A 21 -4.08 3.32 6.85
C TRP A 21 -4.79 4.30 5.91
N GLY A 22 -4.11 5.38 5.53
CA GLY A 22 -4.67 6.36 4.59
C GLY A 22 -4.57 5.88 3.15
N HIS A 23 -5.71 5.55 2.53
CA HIS A 23 -5.80 5.16 1.11
C HIS A 23 -5.50 6.39 0.25
N ARG A 24 -4.35 6.37 -0.44
CA ARG A 24 -3.78 7.52 -1.16
C ARG A 24 -3.55 8.75 -0.24
N GLY A 25 -3.25 8.47 1.04
CA GLY A 25 -3.19 9.43 2.15
C GLY A 25 -4.57 9.78 2.73
N ALA A 26 -4.74 11.00 3.22
CA ALA A 26 -6.02 11.54 3.70
C ALA A 26 -6.88 12.07 2.53
N SER A 27 -7.12 11.20 1.54
CA SER A 27 -7.68 11.53 0.22
C SER A 27 -9.11 12.07 0.24
N ALA A 28 -9.87 11.88 1.34
CA ALA A 28 -11.17 12.53 1.53
C ALA A 28 -11.02 14.06 1.55
N VAL A 29 -9.98 14.59 2.19
CA VAL A 29 -9.80 16.04 2.43
C VAL A 29 -8.64 16.68 1.63
N PHE A 30 -7.61 15.93 1.26
CA PHE A 30 -6.53 16.38 0.35
C PHE A 30 -6.67 15.73 -1.05
N PRO A 31 -5.96 16.21 -2.10
CA PRO A 31 -5.78 15.45 -3.34
C PRO A 31 -5.09 14.11 -3.06
N GLU A 32 -5.66 13.04 -3.60
CA GLU A 32 -5.10 11.68 -3.51
C GLU A 32 -3.66 11.60 -4.05
N ASN A 33 -2.84 10.75 -3.44
CA ASN A 33 -1.44 10.51 -3.82
C ASN A 33 -0.60 11.80 -3.88
N THR A 34 -0.61 12.60 -2.81
CA THR A 34 0.22 13.81 -2.67
C THR A 34 0.88 13.90 -1.29
N ILE A 35 2.03 14.59 -1.20
CA ILE A 35 2.78 14.72 0.07
C ILE A 35 1.91 15.33 1.19
N ALA A 36 1.12 16.38 0.92
CA ALA A 36 0.23 16.93 1.95
C ALA A 36 -0.90 15.97 2.36
N SER A 37 -1.35 15.07 1.47
CA SER A 37 -2.30 14.00 1.80
C SER A 37 -1.67 12.94 2.72
N PHE A 38 -0.44 12.52 2.41
CA PHE A 38 0.32 11.57 3.24
C PHE A 38 0.69 12.19 4.60
N GLU A 39 1.24 13.40 4.63
CA GLU A 39 1.53 14.14 5.87
C GLU A 39 0.27 14.47 6.67
N ARG A 40 -0.91 14.61 6.04
CA ARG A 40 -2.17 14.72 6.77
C ARG A 40 -2.57 13.40 7.41
N ALA A 41 -2.51 12.28 6.69
CA ALA A 41 -2.83 10.97 7.23
C ALA A 41 -1.96 10.61 8.44
N ILE A 42 -0.66 10.91 8.38
CA ILE A 42 0.26 10.72 9.52
C ILE A 42 -0.15 11.61 10.70
N ARG A 43 -0.44 12.91 10.48
CA ARG A 43 -0.91 13.84 11.54
C ARG A 43 -2.27 13.46 12.14
N ASP A 44 -3.13 12.78 11.40
CA ASP A 44 -4.38 12.19 11.93
C ASP A 44 -4.12 10.96 12.82
N GLY A 45 -2.88 10.43 12.86
CA GLY A 45 -2.50 9.26 13.65
C GLY A 45 -2.65 7.93 12.91
N SER A 46 -2.32 7.90 11.61
CA SER A 46 -2.31 6.69 10.78
C SER A 46 -0.98 5.94 10.90
N GLU A 47 -1.01 4.67 11.32
CA GLU A 47 0.18 3.82 11.40
C GLU A 47 0.65 3.29 10.03
N GLY A 48 -0.08 3.60 8.97
CA GLY A 48 0.32 3.32 7.60
C GLY A 48 -0.29 4.26 6.57
N LEU A 49 0.27 4.20 5.39
CA LEU A 49 -0.20 4.83 4.17
C LEU A 49 -0.41 3.74 3.13
N GLU A 50 -1.28 3.99 2.18
CA GLU A 50 -1.32 3.26 0.93
C GLU A 50 -1.17 4.23 -0.24
N SER A 51 -0.51 3.77 -1.31
CA SER A 51 -0.25 4.54 -2.53
C SER A 51 -0.10 3.60 -3.71
N ASP A 52 -0.55 4.07 -4.86
CA ASP A 52 -0.45 3.39 -6.16
C ASP A 52 0.88 3.70 -6.87
N VAL A 53 1.35 2.84 -7.78
CA VAL A 53 2.57 3.10 -8.57
C VAL A 53 2.44 2.86 -10.08
N HIS A 54 3.06 3.77 -10.84
CA HIS A 54 3.39 3.62 -12.28
C HIS A 54 4.84 4.03 -12.53
N ILE A 55 5.42 3.57 -13.65
CA ILE A 55 6.76 3.98 -14.11
C ILE A 55 6.61 4.88 -15.35
N THR A 56 7.29 6.02 -15.36
CA THR A 56 7.41 6.91 -16.52
C THR A 56 8.32 6.33 -17.60
N LYS A 57 8.43 7.00 -18.75
CA LYS A 57 9.29 6.60 -19.87
C LYS A 57 10.79 6.64 -19.52
N ASP A 58 11.22 7.65 -18.75
CA ASP A 58 12.58 7.86 -18.24
C ASP A 58 12.93 7.05 -16.97
N ASN A 59 12.04 6.14 -16.53
CA ASN A 59 12.22 5.22 -15.40
C ASN A 59 11.99 5.79 -13.98
N VAL A 60 11.36 6.95 -13.83
CA VAL A 60 10.93 7.43 -12.51
C VAL A 60 9.67 6.67 -12.08
N ILE A 61 9.64 6.17 -10.84
CA ILE A 61 8.42 5.61 -10.25
C ILE A 61 7.61 6.75 -9.64
N VAL A 62 6.40 6.98 -10.13
CA VAL A 62 5.48 8.01 -9.66
C VAL A 62 4.30 7.43 -8.89
N MET A 63 3.86 8.14 -7.86
CA MET A 63 2.76 7.75 -6.98
C MET A 63 1.43 8.21 -7.57
N PHE A 64 0.71 7.33 -8.25
CA PHE A 64 -0.50 7.72 -8.98
C PHE A 64 -1.41 6.52 -9.30
N HIS A 65 -2.73 6.70 -9.24
CA HIS A 65 -3.68 5.57 -9.37
C HIS A 65 -3.83 5.08 -10.81
N ASP A 66 -4.20 5.99 -11.70
CA ASP A 66 -4.62 5.67 -13.07
C ASP A 66 -3.41 5.61 -14.01
N PRO A 67 -3.47 4.82 -15.09
CA PRO A 67 -2.38 4.80 -16.07
C PRO A 67 -2.23 6.12 -16.85
N SER A 68 -3.22 7.02 -16.77
CA SER A 68 -3.25 8.33 -17.45
C SER A 68 -3.67 9.46 -16.50
N LEU A 69 -3.28 10.68 -16.83
CA LEU A 69 -3.20 11.81 -15.88
C LEU A 69 -4.54 12.55 -15.62
N GLU A 70 -5.55 12.37 -16.47
CA GLU A 70 -6.66 13.33 -16.63
C GLU A 70 -7.64 13.39 -15.44
N ARG A 71 -7.83 12.29 -14.70
CA ARG A 71 -8.89 12.23 -13.66
C ARG A 71 -8.63 13.19 -12.50
N THR A 72 -7.37 13.38 -12.12
CA THR A 72 -6.98 14.06 -10.88
C THR A 72 -5.99 15.20 -11.09
N THR A 73 -5.54 15.49 -12.32
CA THR A 73 -4.55 16.53 -12.62
C THR A 73 -4.91 17.37 -13.84
N ASN A 74 -4.12 18.42 -14.11
CA ASN A 74 -4.18 19.19 -15.34
C ASN A 74 -3.38 18.57 -16.52
N GLY A 75 -2.76 17.40 -16.32
CA GLY A 75 -2.02 16.68 -17.36
C GLY A 75 -2.90 15.75 -18.20
N THR A 76 -2.35 15.25 -19.31
CA THR A 76 -3.02 14.36 -20.26
C THR A 76 -2.10 13.25 -20.74
N GLY A 77 -2.65 12.15 -21.26
CA GLY A 77 -1.90 11.02 -21.79
C GLY A 77 -1.48 10.02 -20.72
N PHE A 78 -0.95 8.88 -21.16
CA PHE A 78 -0.46 7.82 -20.28
C PHE A 78 0.87 8.19 -19.63
N ILE A 79 1.07 7.79 -18.38
CA ILE A 79 2.28 8.04 -17.58
C ILE A 79 3.49 7.34 -18.20
N ARG A 80 3.34 6.09 -18.60
CA ARG A 80 4.42 5.24 -19.16
C ARG A 80 5.01 5.77 -20.47
N ASP A 81 4.25 6.58 -21.21
CA ASP A 81 4.55 7.05 -22.55
C ASP A 81 5.19 8.46 -22.52
N GLN A 82 5.32 9.06 -21.32
CA GLN A 82 5.87 10.40 -21.05
C GLN A 82 7.04 10.32 -20.06
N ASP A 83 8.00 11.22 -20.18
CA ASP A 83 9.12 11.34 -19.24
C ASP A 83 8.66 12.09 -17.96
N TYR A 84 9.32 11.86 -16.83
CA TYR A 84 9.05 12.60 -15.60
C TYR A 84 9.68 13.99 -15.65
N HIS A 85 10.97 14.02 -16.00
CA HIS A 85 11.73 15.24 -16.12
C HIS A 85 11.24 16.10 -17.28
N ASP A 86 11.25 17.43 -17.09
CA ASP A 86 10.73 18.44 -18.02
C ASP A 86 9.23 18.30 -18.40
N CYS A 87 8.49 17.33 -17.83
CA CYS A 87 7.11 17.02 -18.20
C CYS A 87 6.20 16.71 -16.99
N ILE A 88 6.15 15.47 -16.50
CA ILE A 88 5.21 15.09 -15.42
C ILE A 88 5.52 15.83 -14.12
N GLU A 89 6.78 16.22 -13.87
CA GLU A 89 7.14 17.05 -12.72
C GLU A 89 6.49 18.45 -12.72
N HIS A 90 5.96 18.92 -13.84
CA HIS A 90 5.21 20.18 -13.94
C HIS A 90 3.67 20.00 -13.83
N VAL A 91 3.17 18.76 -13.88
CA VAL A 91 1.74 18.43 -13.73
C VAL A 91 1.26 18.70 -12.30
N ARG A 92 0.04 19.22 -12.14
CA ARG A 92 -0.55 19.63 -10.85
C ARG A 92 -1.96 19.07 -10.65
N THR A 93 -2.27 18.66 -9.42
CA THR A 93 -3.59 18.10 -9.05
C THR A 93 -4.75 19.08 -9.23
N VAL A 94 -5.94 18.59 -9.59
CA VAL A 94 -7.14 19.45 -9.74
C VAL A 94 -7.76 19.83 -8.40
N LYS A 95 -7.70 18.95 -7.40
CA LYS A 95 -8.17 19.21 -6.02
C LYS A 95 -7.12 20.00 -5.24
N GLU A 96 -7.59 20.94 -4.43
CA GLU A 96 -6.75 21.82 -3.60
C GLU A 96 -6.21 21.12 -2.33
N PRO A 97 -5.00 21.46 -1.87
CA PRO A 97 -4.03 22.36 -2.49
C PRO A 97 -3.37 21.74 -3.74
N LYS A 98 -3.28 22.53 -4.83
CA LYS A 98 -2.55 22.14 -6.06
C LYS A 98 -1.14 21.63 -5.73
N GLN A 99 -0.84 20.38 -6.04
CA GLN A 99 0.47 19.76 -5.79
C GLN A 99 0.99 18.99 -6.99
N GLN A 100 2.30 18.78 -7.02
CA GLN A 100 2.99 17.88 -7.93
C GLN A 100 2.65 16.42 -7.62
N ILE A 101 2.72 15.55 -8.63
CA ILE A 101 2.69 14.09 -8.42
C ILE A 101 4.02 13.68 -7.77
N PRO A 102 4.03 13.10 -6.55
CA PRO A 102 5.28 12.71 -5.90
C PRO A 102 5.84 11.42 -6.50
N THR A 103 7.16 11.29 -6.42
CA THR A 103 7.89 10.06 -6.77
C THR A 103 7.87 9.06 -5.61
N PHE A 104 8.25 7.82 -5.89
CA PHE A 104 8.51 6.82 -4.85
C PHE A 104 9.61 7.29 -3.87
N LYS A 105 10.61 8.03 -4.36
CA LYS A 105 11.68 8.60 -3.54
C LYS A 105 11.13 9.61 -2.54
N ASP A 106 10.20 10.49 -2.94
CA ASP A 106 9.62 11.49 -2.04
C ASP A 106 8.84 10.85 -0.88
N LEU A 107 8.22 9.68 -1.11
CA LEU A 107 7.59 8.89 -0.04
C LEU A 107 8.63 8.17 0.83
N CYS A 108 9.70 7.63 0.26
CA CYS A 108 10.80 7.08 1.06
C CYS A 108 11.48 8.16 1.92
N ASP A 109 11.70 9.37 1.40
CA ASP A 109 12.19 10.53 2.15
C ASP A 109 11.22 10.90 3.29
N LEU A 110 9.91 10.97 2.99
CA LEU A 110 8.87 11.23 4.00
C LEU A 110 8.85 10.16 5.10
N LEU A 111 8.95 8.88 4.73
CA LEU A 111 8.97 7.77 5.69
C LEU A 111 10.25 7.72 6.52
N MET A 112 11.38 8.22 6.01
CA MET A 112 12.68 8.19 6.68
C MET A 112 12.90 9.32 7.69
N LYS A 113 12.03 10.35 7.72
CA LYS A 113 11.96 11.31 8.84
C LYS A 113 11.79 10.56 10.17
N GLU A 114 12.49 10.98 11.23
CA GLU A 114 12.54 10.25 12.51
C GLU A 114 11.16 10.13 13.17
N GLU A 115 10.34 11.19 13.10
CA GLU A 115 8.95 11.18 13.56
C GLU A 115 8.08 10.14 12.81
N ASN A 116 8.44 9.77 11.58
CA ASN A 116 7.67 8.91 10.68
C ASN A 116 8.17 7.46 10.63
N LYS A 117 9.20 7.08 11.40
CA LYS A 117 9.72 5.69 11.47
C LYS A 117 8.66 4.65 11.89
N HIS A 118 7.57 5.10 12.53
CA HIS A 118 6.45 4.25 12.93
C HIS A 118 5.48 3.90 11.77
N VAL A 119 5.54 4.65 10.66
CA VAL A 119 4.58 4.58 9.55
C VAL A 119 5.01 3.52 8.53
N LYS A 120 4.06 2.73 8.03
CA LYS A 120 4.24 1.76 6.93
C LYS A 120 3.73 2.31 5.60
N LEU A 121 4.14 1.71 4.49
CA LEU A 121 3.58 2.00 3.16
C LEU A 121 3.16 0.71 2.46
N ASN A 122 1.88 0.58 2.16
CA ASN A 122 1.37 -0.42 1.22
C ASN A 122 1.39 0.17 -0.20
N ILE A 123 2.08 -0.51 -1.10
CA ILE A 123 2.39 -0.04 -2.45
C ILE A 123 1.53 -0.86 -3.43
N ASP A 124 0.45 -0.30 -3.98
CA ASP A 124 -0.36 -0.98 -5.00
C ASP A 124 0.41 -1.02 -6.33
N VAL A 125 0.86 -2.23 -6.69
CA VAL A 125 1.53 -2.55 -7.94
C VAL A 125 0.47 -2.86 -9.00
N LYS A 126 0.12 -1.84 -9.80
CA LYS A 126 -0.87 -1.97 -10.89
C LYS A 126 -0.44 -3.02 -11.93
N PRO A 127 -1.38 -3.84 -12.44
CA PRO A 127 -1.06 -5.07 -13.18
C PRO A 127 -0.44 -4.87 -14.57
N ASP A 128 -0.38 -3.62 -15.05
CA ASP A 128 0.18 -3.19 -16.34
C ASP A 128 1.60 -2.57 -16.25
N ASN A 129 2.20 -2.56 -15.05
CA ASN A 129 3.65 -2.32 -14.89
C ASN A 129 4.46 -3.54 -15.36
N ASP A 130 5.65 -3.32 -15.93
CA ASP A 130 6.63 -4.41 -16.14
C ASP A 130 7.23 -4.84 -14.79
N PRO A 131 7.14 -6.13 -14.39
CA PRO A 131 7.57 -6.57 -13.06
C PRO A 131 9.06 -6.41 -12.79
N ASP A 132 9.93 -6.73 -13.75
CA ASP A 132 11.38 -6.69 -13.56
C ASP A 132 11.91 -5.26 -13.55
N ARG A 133 11.38 -4.40 -14.44
CA ARG A 133 11.67 -2.96 -14.46
C ARG A 133 11.26 -2.31 -13.15
N LEU A 134 10.02 -2.55 -12.69
CA LEU A 134 9.51 -1.93 -11.47
C LEU A 134 10.36 -2.27 -10.25
N PHE A 135 10.63 -3.57 -10.01
CA PHE A 135 11.30 -3.97 -8.78
C PHE A 135 12.81 -3.72 -8.79
N LYS A 136 13.46 -3.60 -9.95
CA LYS A 136 14.85 -3.10 -10.03
C LYS A 136 14.93 -1.62 -9.65
N LEU A 137 14.05 -0.79 -10.20
CA LEU A 137 13.98 0.63 -9.85
C LEU A 137 13.58 0.85 -8.37
N MET A 138 12.67 0.04 -7.82
CA MET A 138 12.37 0.05 -6.39
C MET A 138 13.59 -0.36 -5.55
N LYS A 139 14.35 -1.37 -5.97
CA LYS A 139 15.59 -1.79 -5.31
C LYS A 139 16.60 -0.64 -5.28
N GLU A 140 16.85 -0.01 -6.43
CA GLU A 140 17.78 1.11 -6.56
C GLU A 140 17.41 2.28 -5.63
N VAL A 141 16.13 2.68 -5.59
CA VAL A 141 15.64 3.70 -4.66
C VAL A 141 15.81 3.27 -3.21
N VAL A 142 15.32 2.08 -2.81
CA VAL A 142 15.40 1.61 -1.40
C VAL A 142 16.84 1.44 -0.94
N HIS A 143 17.71 0.88 -1.78
CA HIS A 143 19.11 0.59 -1.43
C HIS A 143 19.98 1.84 -1.36
N SER A 144 19.52 2.97 -1.93
CA SER A 144 20.18 4.28 -1.78
C SER A 144 20.12 4.85 -0.35
N TYR A 145 19.19 4.38 0.49
CA TYR A 145 19.03 4.86 1.85
C TYR A 145 19.99 4.17 2.85
N PRO A 146 20.61 4.91 3.78
CA PRO A 146 21.36 4.32 4.89
C PRO A 146 20.42 3.50 5.78
N ASN A 147 20.94 2.38 6.30
CA ASN A 147 20.21 1.47 7.19
C ASN A 147 18.86 0.94 6.62
N HIS A 148 18.65 0.94 5.30
CA HIS A 148 17.35 0.60 4.72
C HIS A 148 16.82 -0.78 5.16
N GLN A 149 17.70 -1.75 5.45
CA GLN A 149 17.33 -3.09 5.92
C GLN A 149 16.66 -3.09 7.31
N THR A 150 16.90 -2.09 8.14
CA THR A 150 16.21 -1.89 9.44
C THR A 150 15.14 -0.82 9.36
N ASP A 151 15.44 0.28 8.66
CA ASP A 151 14.69 1.53 8.79
C ASP A 151 13.63 1.73 7.71
N LEU A 152 13.74 1.09 6.54
CA LEU A 152 12.86 1.34 5.39
C LEU A 152 12.19 0.06 4.89
N ALA A 153 12.97 -0.90 4.39
CA ALA A 153 12.51 -2.15 3.79
C ALA A 153 11.49 -2.92 4.65
N PRO A 154 11.63 -3.05 6.00
CA PRO A 154 10.64 -3.74 6.84
C PRO A 154 9.26 -3.05 6.93
N ARG A 155 9.15 -1.80 6.46
CA ARG A 155 7.93 -0.98 6.50
C ARG A 155 7.22 -0.88 5.15
N LEU A 156 7.85 -1.32 4.06
CA LEU A 156 7.26 -1.33 2.72
C LEU A 156 6.56 -2.68 2.45
N ILE A 157 5.34 -2.61 1.92
CA ILE A 157 4.47 -3.76 1.70
C ILE A 157 3.97 -3.73 0.25
N LEU A 158 4.53 -4.59 -0.60
CA LEU A 158 4.13 -4.72 -2.01
C LEU A 158 2.73 -5.33 -2.12
N GLY A 159 1.76 -4.54 -2.58
CA GLY A 159 0.39 -4.95 -2.90
C GLY A 159 0.31 -5.50 -4.32
N LEU A 160 0.23 -6.82 -4.47
CA LEU A 160 0.30 -7.51 -5.77
C LEU A 160 -1.08 -7.98 -6.24
N TRP A 161 -1.59 -7.40 -7.34
CA TRP A 161 -2.85 -7.84 -7.96
C TRP A 161 -2.74 -9.19 -8.67
N HIS A 162 -1.60 -9.47 -9.31
CA HIS A 162 -1.40 -10.64 -10.18
C HIS A 162 -0.11 -11.39 -9.88
N THR A 163 -0.10 -12.69 -10.21
CA THR A 163 0.98 -13.61 -9.85
C THR A 163 2.29 -13.36 -10.59
N VAL A 164 2.25 -12.73 -11.78
CA VAL A 164 3.47 -12.40 -12.56
C VAL A 164 4.46 -11.53 -11.79
N PHE A 165 3.99 -10.74 -10.82
CA PHE A 165 4.84 -9.91 -9.97
C PHE A 165 5.57 -10.70 -8.87
N LEU A 166 5.11 -11.91 -8.52
CA LEU A 166 5.71 -12.71 -7.44
C LEU A 166 7.16 -13.11 -7.73
N ARG A 167 7.51 -13.43 -8.99
CA ARG A 167 8.92 -13.70 -9.34
C ARG A 167 9.78 -12.47 -9.11
N ALA A 168 9.51 -11.38 -9.83
CA ALA A 168 10.37 -10.22 -9.81
C ALA A 168 10.44 -9.58 -8.39
N ALA A 169 9.38 -9.70 -7.57
CA ALA A 169 9.40 -9.30 -6.17
C ALA A 169 10.21 -10.24 -5.25
N LEU A 170 10.32 -11.53 -5.55
CA LEU A 170 11.18 -12.47 -4.82
C LEU A 170 12.64 -12.44 -5.30
N GLU A 171 12.87 -12.03 -6.55
CA GLU A 171 14.18 -12.02 -7.21
C GLU A 171 14.94 -10.71 -6.95
N HIS A 172 14.29 -9.55 -7.11
CA HIS A 172 14.96 -8.24 -7.02
C HIS A 172 14.85 -7.61 -5.63
N VAL A 173 13.73 -7.83 -4.92
CA VAL A 173 13.41 -7.21 -3.62
C VAL A 173 12.85 -8.21 -2.57
N PRO A 174 13.49 -9.38 -2.34
CA PRO A 174 13.02 -10.42 -1.42
C PRO A 174 12.75 -9.93 0.01
N GLU A 175 13.47 -8.90 0.47
CA GLU A 175 13.40 -8.28 1.78
C GLU A 175 12.08 -7.53 2.05
N LEU A 176 11.41 -7.04 1.01
CA LEU A 176 10.15 -6.30 1.16
C LEU A 176 8.99 -7.25 1.45
N ALA A 177 8.06 -6.84 2.32
CA ALA A 177 6.90 -7.65 2.63
C ALA A 177 5.94 -7.72 1.42
N ARG A 178 5.36 -8.88 1.15
CA ARG A 178 4.39 -9.08 0.06
C ARG A 178 2.99 -9.29 0.60
N ALA A 179 2.02 -8.59 0.03
CA ALA A 179 0.60 -8.81 0.26
C ALA A 179 -0.14 -8.93 -1.08
N HIS A 180 -1.06 -9.88 -1.21
CA HIS A 180 -1.96 -9.86 -2.37
C HIS A 180 -3.02 -8.78 -2.16
N ILE A 181 -3.22 -7.92 -3.17
CA ILE A 181 -4.37 -7.01 -3.21
C ILE A 181 -5.43 -7.57 -4.17
N GLY A 182 -6.68 -7.65 -3.72
CA GLY A 182 -7.72 -8.24 -4.57
C GLY A 182 -9.09 -8.38 -3.92
N CYS A 183 -10.00 -9.00 -4.68
CA CYS A 183 -11.41 -9.16 -4.32
C CYS A 183 -11.79 -10.62 -4.02
N SER A 184 -11.01 -11.63 -4.41
CA SER A 184 -11.39 -13.04 -4.25
C SER A 184 -10.56 -13.77 -3.19
N PRO A 185 -11.17 -14.20 -2.06
CA PRO A 185 -10.50 -15.05 -1.07
C PRO A 185 -10.09 -16.43 -1.63
N TRP A 186 -10.70 -16.87 -2.75
CA TRP A 186 -10.27 -18.07 -3.47
C TRP A 186 -8.94 -17.83 -4.20
N VAL A 187 -8.78 -16.72 -4.93
CA VAL A 187 -7.51 -16.35 -5.58
C VAL A 187 -6.40 -16.18 -4.53
N ALA A 188 -6.69 -15.47 -3.44
CA ALA A 188 -5.76 -15.27 -2.33
C ALA A 188 -5.20 -16.59 -1.76
N ARG A 189 -6.08 -17.58 -1.52
CA ARG A 189 -5.69 -18.92 -1.03
C ARG A 189 -4.89 -19.73 -2.06
N ASN A 190 -5.34 -19.77 -3.31
CA ASN A 190 -4.80 -20.72 -4.30
C ASN A 190 -3.49 -20.25 -4.95
N PHE A 191 -3.25 -18.94 -5.05
CA PHE A 191 -2.13 -18.40 -5.82
C PHE A 191 -1.13 -17.56 -5.03
N PHE A 192 -1.54 -16.95 -3.92
CA PHE A 192 -0.70 -16.00 -3.16
C PHE A 192 -0.34 -16.48 -1.75
N TRP A 193 -1.05 -17.48 -1.21
CA TRP A 193 -0.93 -17.90 0.19
C TRP A 193 0.47 -18.39 0.61
N LYS A 194 1.24 -18.95 -0.32
CA LYS A 194 2.60 -19.42 -0.03
C LYS A 194 3.58 -18.27 0.18
N ASP A 195 3.46 -17.21 -0.63
CA ASP A 195 4.51 -16.19 -0.82
C ASP A 195 4.20 -14.85 -0.16
N CYS A 196 2.92 -14.54 0.07
CA CYS A 196 2.47 -13.32 0.73
C CYS A 196 2.34 -13.48 2.26
N GLN A 197 2.75 -12.45 3.00
CA GLN A 197 2.65 -12.33 4.45
C GLN A 197 1.33 -11.67 4.88
N GLY A 198 0.67 -10.94 3.96
CA GLY A 198 -0.67 -10.38 4.17
C GLY A 198 -1.57 -10.43 2.96
N PHE A 199 -2.81 -9.95 3.12
CA PHE A 199 -3.81 -9.83 2.07
C PHE A 199 -4.60 -8.54 2.24
N SER A 200 -4.56 -7.64 1.26
CA SER A 200 -5.38 -6.43 1.22
C SER A 200 -6.65 -6.73 0.44
N MET A 201 -7.76 -6.99 1.12
CA MET A 201 -8.97 -7.54 0.50
C MET A 201 -10.12 -6.53 0.43
N GLN A 202 -10.87 -6.56 -0.67
CA GLN A 202 -12.08 -5.75 -0.83
C GLN A 202 -13.11 -6.07 0.27
N PHE A 203 -13.64 -5.05 0.95
CA PHE A 203 -14.55 -5.21 2.10
C PHE A 203 -15.73 -6.16 1.83
N ALA A 204 -16.43 -6.00 0.71
CA ALA A 204 -17.63 -6.76 0.41
C ALA A 204 -17.38 -8.28 0.26
N ALA A 205 -16.21 -8.68 -0.24
CA ALA A 205 -15.79 -10.07 -0.30
C ALA A 205 -15.60 -10.68 1.09
N LEU A 206 -15.03 -9.91 2.03
CA LEU A 206 -14.83 -10.30 3.42
C LEU A 206 -16.13 -10.43 4.22
N VAL A 207 -17.24 -9.82 3.78
CA VAL A 207 -18.56 -10.00 4.42
C VAL A 207 -19.08 -11.43 4.21
N THR A 208 -18.79 -12.07 3.07
CA THR A 208 -19.31 -13.40 2.72
C THR A 208 -18.95 -14.49 3.74
N ALA A 209 -19.65 -15.63 3.74
CA ALA A 209 -19.32 -16.75 4.61
C ALA A 209 -17.87 -17.26 4.39
N ASP A 210 -17.42 -17.29 3.13
CA ASP A 210 -16.03 -17.62 2.78
C ASP A 210 -15.04 -16.55 3.24
N GLY A 211 -15.35 -15.26 3.05
CA GLY A 211 -14.55 -14.15 3.57
C GLY A 211 -14.36 -14.21 5.10
N GLN A 212 -15.41 -14.57 5.84
CA GLN A 212 -15.34 -14.78 7.29
C GLN A 212 -14.63 -16.09 7.69
N ALA A 213 -14.43 -17.05 6.79
CA ALA A 213 -13.55 -18.20 6.99
C ALA A 213 -12.09 -17.81 6.74
N PHE A 214 -11.82 -17.16 5.60
CA PHE A 214 -10.53 -16.63 5.19
C PHE A 214 -9.85 -15.77 6.27
N ILE A 215 -10.58 -14.85 6.92
CA ILE A 215 -10.02 -14.03 8.02
C ILE A 215 -9.57 -14.89 9.21
N LYS A 216 -10.28 -15.97 9.53
CA LYS A 216 -9.92 -16.90 10.62
C LYS A 216 -8.72 -17.76 10.23
N GLU A 217 -8.68 -18.23 8.99
CA GLU A 217 -7.55 -18.97 8.42
C GLU A 217 -6.27 -18.13 8.42
N ALA A 218 -6.35 -16.87 7.96
CA ALA A 218 -5.23 -15.94 7.91
C ALA A 218 -4.70 -15.63 9.32
N ASN A 219 -5.58 -15.26 10.25
CA ASN A 219 -5.21 -15.05 11.66
C ASN A 219 -4.60 -16.32 12.29
N LYS A 220 -5.13 -17.51 12.02
CA LYS A 220 -4.56 -18.79 12.51
C LYS A 220 -3.19 -19.08 11.90
N ALA A 221 -2.96 -18.69 10.65
CA ALA A 221 -1.68 -18.84 9.95
C ALA A 221 -0.67 -17.71 10.26
N GLY A 222 -0.99 -16.75 11.13
CA GLY A 222 -0.16 -15.58 11.41
C GLY A 222 0.01 -14.62 10.23
N LYS A 223 -0.90 -14.68 9.25
CA LYS A 223 -0.93 -13.79 8.08
C LYS A 223 -1.83 -12.59 8.36
N ASN A 224 -1.43 -11.42 7.87
CA ASN A 224 -2.19 -10.20 8.05
C ASN A 224 -3.38 -10.13 7.08
N VAL A 225 -4.50 -9.55 7.52
CA VAL A 225 -5.59 -9.13 6.62
C VAL A 225 -5.77 -7.62 6.74
N TYR A 226 -5.68 -6.91 5.63
CA TYR A 226 -6.03 -5.51 5.50
C TYR A 226 -7.34 -5.43 4.69
N VAL A 227 -8.11 -4.35 4.83
CA VAL A 227 -9.40 -4.21 4.14
C VAL A 227 -9.60 -2.84 3.54
N TRP A 228 -10.06 -2.80 2.29
CA TRP A 228 -10.18 -1.58 1.48
C TRP A 228 -11.50 -1.53 0.66
N THR A 229 -11.94 -0.37 0.20
CA THR A 229 -11.70 0.98 0.78
C THR A 229 -12.90 1.28 1.66
N VAL A 230 -12.67 1.61 2.92
CA VAL A 230 -13.70 1.54 3.98
C VAL A 230 -13.97 2.92 4.56
N ASN A 231 -14.94 3.62 3.96
CA ASN A 231 -15.26 5.01 4.28
C ASN A 231 -16.56 5.18 5.09
N ARG A 232 -17.21 4.07 5.50
CA ARG A 232 -18.46 4.10 6.28
C ARG A 232 -18.22 3.66 7.71
N LYS A 233 -18.79 4.40 8.68
CA LYS A 233 -18.71 4.08 10.13
C LYS A 233 -19.12 2.62 10.42
N ASP A 234 -20.19 2.13 9.78
CA ASP A 234 -20.68 0.77 10.01
C ASP A 234 -19.75 -0.32 9.44
N GLU A 235 -19.19 -0.11 8.25
CA GLU A 235 -18.17 -0.97 7.66
C GLU A 235 -16.87 -0.98 8.50
N MET A 236 -16.42 0.17 9.00
CA MET A 236 -15.23 0.28 9.87
C MET A 236 -15.38 -0.51 11.18
N VAL A 237 -16.55 -0.43 11.84
CA VAL A 237 -16.82 -1.17 13.08
C VAL A 237 -16.92 -2.67 12.81
N GLU A 238 -17.57 -3.10 11.72
CA GLU A 238 -17.63 -4.52 11.36
C GLU A 238 -16.25 -5.08 10.99
N ALA A 239 -15.43 -4.36 10.21
CA ALA A 239 -14.05 -4.74 9.94
C ALA A 239 -13.24 -4.96 11.23
N THR A 240 -13.36 -4.03 12.18
CA THR A 240 -12.77 -4.14 13.52
C THR A 240 -13.29 -5.37 14.27
N ARG A 241 -14.59 -5.67 14.21
CA ARG A 241 -15.18 -6.90 14.78
C ARG A 241 -14.60 -8.18 14.19
N TRP A 242 -14.22 -8.18 12.91
CA TRP A 242 -13.66 -9.36 12.25
C TRP A 242 -12.20 -9.63 12.63
N GLY A 243 -11.50 -8.67 13.23
CA GLY A 243 -10.11 -8.83 13.68
C GLY A 243 -9.08 -8.66 12.57
N VAL A 244 -9.36 -7.79 11.59
CA VAL A 244 -8.38 -7.35 10.58
C VAL A 244 -7.18 -6.65 11.24
N ASN A 245 -6.07 -6.54 10.52
CA ASN A 245 -4.84 -5.89 10.95
C ASN A 245 -4.85 -4.39 10.67
N ALA A 246 -5.39 -3.97 9.53
CA ALA A 246 -5.51 -2.57 9.13
C ALA A 246 -6.81 -2.33 8.36
N ILE A 247 -7.31 -1.10 8.40
CA ILE A 247 -8.40 -0.61 7.57
C ILE A 247 -7.85 0.53 6.72
N LEU A 248 -8.00 0.41 5.40
CA LEU A 248 -7.65 1.43 4.42
C LEU A 248 -8.87 2.33 4.19
N THR A 249 -8.70 3.64 4.38
CA THR A 249 -9.79 4.63 4.34
C THR A 249 -9.30 5.96 3.74
N ASP A 250 -10.22 6.68 3.08
CA ASP A 250 -9.97 8.04 2.60
C ASP A 250 -10.06 9.06 3.74
N ASP A 251 -10.82 8.75 4.79
CA ASP A 251 -11.05 9.59 5.98
C ASP A 251 -10.34 9.00 7.21
N THR A 252 -9.04 9.30 7.28
CA THR A 252 -8.15 8.94 8.38
C THR A 252 -8.58 9.53 9.71
N ALA A 253 -9.16 10.74 9.71
CA ALA A 253 -9.64 11.40 10.91
C ALA A 253 -10.87 10.69 11.51
N MET A 254 -11.84 10.29 10.67
CA MET A 254 -13.01 9.51 11.11
C MET A 254 -12.58 8.19 11.73
N LEU A 255 -11.69 7.44 11.07
CA LEU A 255 -11.24 6.15 11.58
C LEU A 255 -10.42 6.31 12.88
N HIS A 256 -9.55 7.30 12.98
CA HIS A 256 -8.79 7.55 14.22
C HIS A 256 -9.70 7.98 15.39
N HIS A 257 -10.75 8.78 15.13
CA HIS A 257 -11.77 9.11 16.14
C HIS A 257 -12.57 7.87 16.56
N LEU A 258 -13.05 7.09 15.60
CA LEU A 258 -13.82 5.86 15.83
C LEU A 258 -13.01 4.80 16.60
N ARG A 259 -11.70 4.68 16.35
CA ARG A 259 -10.81 3.79 17.13
C ARG A 259 -10.78 4.18 18.61
N LYS A 260 -10.96 5.45 18.97
CA LYS A 260 -11.07 5.90 20.37
C LYS A 260 -12.43 5.51 20.98
N GLU A 261 -13.55 5.76 20.28
CA GLU A 261 -14.88 5.29 20.70
C GLU A 261 -14.88 3.76 20.95
N MET A 262 -14.39 2.99 19.97
CA MET A 262 -14.30 1.53 20.01
C MET A 262 -13.33 0.99 21.08
N THR A 263 -12.34 1.76 21.51
CA THR A 263 -11.42 1.38 22.59
C THR A 263 -12.08 1.55 23.97
N VAL A 264 -12.95 2.56 24.12
CA VAL A 264 -13.69 2.81 25.37
C VAL A 264 -14.84 1.81 25.53
N ASP A 265 -15.72 1.68 24.53
CA ASP A 265 -16.87 0.77 24.58
C ASP A 265 -17.22 0.26 23.17
N PHE A 266 -16.60 -0.86 22.77
CA PHE A 266 -16.89 -1.51 21.50
C PHE A 266 -18.35 -2.01 21.39
N PRO A 267 -18.94 -2.71 22.38
CA PRO A 267 -20.35 -3.10 22.33
C PRO A 267 -21.30 -1.95 22.06
N LYS A 268 -21.19 -0.84 22.79
CA LYS A 268 -22.04 0.36 22.62
C LYS A 268 -21.80 1.01 21.26
N THR A 269 -20.55 1.32 20.93
CA THR A 269 -20.17 1.95 19.65
C THR A 269 -20.70 1.14 18.47
N ARG A 270 -20.69 -0.20 18.58
CA ARG A 270 -21.28 -1.08 17.58
C ARG A 270 -22.81 -1.05 17.57
N SER A 271 -23.50 -1.05 18.72
CA SER A 271 -24.97 -0.95 18.73
C SER A 271 -25.48 0.38 18.14
N GLU A 272 -24.71 1.45 18.29
CA GLU A 272 -25.04 2.78 17.77
C GLU A 272 -24.67 2.94 16.28
N SER A 273 -23.56 2.32 15.84
CA SER A 273 -23.04 2.48 14.47
C SER A 273 -23.47 1.38 13.49
N VAL A 274 -23.84 0.18 13.95
CA VAL A 274 -24.11 -0.99 13.10
C VAL A 274 -25.53 -1.51 13.34
N GLY A 275 -26.43 -1.22 12.41
CA GLY A 275 -27.82 -1.67 12.48
C GLY A 275 -27.96 -3.20 12.56
N LEU A 276 -28.98 -3.65 13.30
CA LEU A 276 -29.33 -5.07 13.58
C LEU A 276 -29.24 -5.99 12.35
N PHE A 277 -29.57 -5.45 11.16
CA PHE A 277 -29.66 -6.18 9.90
C PHE A 277 -28.57 -5.77 8.87
N PHE A 278 -27.40 -5.29 9.29
CA PHE A 278 -26.30 -4.80 8.41
C PHE A 278 -26.05 -5.65 7.14
N ARG A 279 -26.04 -6.98 7.23
CA ARG A 279 -25.81 -7.88 6.09
C ARG A 279 -27.02 -8.07 5.16
N TRP A 280 -28.22 -7.78 5.65
CA TRP A 280 -29.50 -8.06 5.00
C TRP A 280 -30.20 -6.79 4.50
N THR A 281 -29.80 -5.61 4.99
CA THR A 281 -30.30 -4.29 4.57
C THR A 281 -29.78 -3.84 3.20
N THR A 282 -28.79 -4.55 2.63
CA THR A 282 -28.31 -4.26 1.28
C THR A 282 -27.86 -5.52 0.54
N TRP A 283 -28.30 -5.63 -0.72
CA TRP A 283 -27.88 -6.67 -1.64
C TRP A 283 -26.38 -6.61 -1.98
N ARG A 284 -25.70 -5.48 -1.68
CA ARG A 284 -24.25 -5.25 -1.87
C ARG A 284 -23.39 -6.38 -1.30
N TYR A 285 -23.83 -7.03 -0.21
CA TYR A 285 -23.06 -8.08 0.47
C TYR A 285 -23.57 -9.51 0.23
N TYR A 286 -24.54 -9.70 -0.68
CA TYR A 286 -25.13 -11.02 -0.92
C TYR A 286 -24.16 -11.90 -1.73
N THR A 287 -24.02 -13.17 -1.34
CA THR A 287 -22.98 -14.07 -1.84
C THR A 287 -22.99 -14.25 -3.36
N VAL A 288 -24.17 -14.34 -4.00
CA VAL A 288 -24.28 -14.57 -5.45
C VAL A 288 -23.85 -13.34 -6.26
N PRO A 289 -24.39 -12.12 -6.04
CA PRO A 289 -23.83 -10.89 -6.63
C PRO A 289 -22.33 -10.71 -6.36
N GLN A 290 -21.87 -10.98 -5.14
CA GLN A 290 -20.46 -10.86 -4.79
C GLN A 290 -19.56 -11.85 -5.55
N TYR A 291 -20.00 -13.10 -5.73
CA TYR A 291 -19.26 -14.08 -6.52
C TYR A 291 -19.10 -13.63 -7.99
N VAL A 292 -20.18 -13.14 -8.61
CA VAL A 292 -20.13 -12.61 -9.99
C VAL A 292 -19.17 -11.43 -10.11
N LEU A 293 -19.26 -10.45 -9.19
CA LEU A 293 -18.37 -9.29 -9.18
C LEU A 293 -16.90 -9.69 -8.99
N GLN A 294 -16.61 -10.67 -8.13
CA GLN A 294 -15.26 -11.23 -7.96
C GLN A 294 -14.75 -11.89 -9.24
N SER A 295 -15.56 -12.74 -9.89
CA SER A 295 -15.17 -13.37 -11.16
C SER A 295 -14.90 -12.34 -12.27
N MET A 296 -15.72 -11.28 -12.36
CA MET A 296 -15.51 -10.19 -13.31
C MET A 296 -14.20 -9.43 -13.04
N ALA A 297 -13.95 -9.05 -11.78
CA ALA A 297 -12.74 -8.34 -11.40
C ALA A 297 -11.47 -9.20 -11.58
N CYS A 298 -11.52 -10.49 -11.26
CA CYS A 298 -10.42 -11.42 -11.57
C CYS A 298 -10.15 -11.51 -13.07
N SER A 299 -11.19 -11.63 -13.92
CA SER A 299 -11.02 -11.65 -15.38
C SER A 299 -10.46 -10.33 -15.92
N TYR A 300 -10.82 -9.19 -15.33
CA TYR A 300 -10.25 -7.88 -15.68
C TYR A 300 -8.75 -7.79 -15.36
N VAL A 301 -8.31 -8.28 -14.20
CA VAL A 301 -6.89 -8.34 -13.83
C VAL A 301 -6.11 -9.27 -14.77
N GLU A 302 -6.62 -10.47 -15.08
CA GLU A 302 -5.98 -11.40 -16.03
C GLU A 302 -5.87 -10.80 -17.44
N ARG A 303 -6.83 -9.97 -17.87
CA ARG A 303 -6.77 -9.25 -19.15
C ARG A 303 -5.69 -8.16 -19.17
N ARG A 304 -5.54 -7.35 -18.10
CA ARG A 304 -4.47 -6.33 -18.02
C ARG A 304 -3.08 -6.96 -17.90
N ALA A 305 -2.95 -8.04 -17.13
CA ALA A 305 -1.67 -8.76 -16.96
C ALA A 305 -1.31 -9.70 -18.13
N GLY A 306 -2.16 -9.82 -19.17
CA GLY A 306 -1.94 -10.65 -20.35
C GLY A 306 -1.92 -12.17 -20.12
N LEU A 307 -2.02 -12.63 -18.86
CA LEU A 307 -1.87 -14.02 -18.45
C LEU A 307 -2.89 -14.42 -17.37
N SER A 308 -3.21 -15.70 -17.33
CA SER A 308 -4.05 -16.25 -16.26
C SER A 308 -3.25 -16.51 -14.98
N PHE A 309 -3.88 -16.37 -13.80
CA PHE A 309 -3.21 -16.48 -12.49
C PHE A 309 -2.32 -17.73 -12.36
N LYS A 310 -2.78 -18.88 -12.87
CA LYS A 310 -2.02 -20.14 -12.85
C LYS A 310 -0.69 -20.05 -13.58
N ARG A 311 -0.67 -19.48 -14.80
CA ARG A 311 0.56 -19.35 -15.62
C ARG A 311 1.57 -18.38 -14.99
N GLY A 312 1.08 -17.35 -14.28
CA GLY A 312 1.96 -16.47 -13.50
C GLY A 312 2.59 -17.13 -12.27
N THR A 313 2.33 -18.41 -11.97
CA THR A 313 3.00 -19.17 -10.89
C THR A 313 4.03 -20.20 -11.37
N ASP A 314 4.24 -20.32 -12.68
CA ASP A 314 5.19 -21.28 -13.25
C ASP A 314 6.65 -20.96 -12.83
N ARG A 315 7.46 -21.99 -12.59
CA ARG A 315 8.86 -21.93 -12.09
C ARG A 315 9.09 -21.32 -10.69
N MET A 316 8.03 -20.99 -9.94
CA MET A 316 8.20 -20.23 -8.69
C MET A 316 9.00 -20.95 -7.58
N ASP A 317 9.15 -22.27 -7.60
CA ASP A 317 9.90 -23.00 -6.56
C ASP A 317 11.42 -22.85 -6.64
N GLU A 318 11.99 -22.68 -7.84
CA GLU A 318 13.41 -22.37 -8.02
C GLU A 318 13.76 -21.00 -7.42
N VAL A 319 12.92 -20.01 -7.71
CA VAL A 319 13.08 -18.62 -7.26
C VAL A 319 12.95 -18.50 -5.73
N ARG A 320 12.01 -19.24 -5.12
CA ARG A 320 11.85 -19.30 -3.66
C ARG A 320 13.11 -19.84 -2.96
N LEU A 321 13.78 -20.84 -3.54
CA LEU A 321 15.01 -21.41 -2.98
C LEU A 321 16.16 -20.39 -3.06
N ALA A 322 16.31 -19.69 -4.18
CA ALA A 322 17.32 -18.62 -4.33
C ALA A 322 17.09 -17.47 -3.34
N ALA A 323 15.85 -16.96 -3.23
CA ALA A 323 15.48 -15.90 -2.31
C ALA A 323 15.70 -16.27 -0.83
N ALA A 324 15.42 -17.53 -0.47
CA ALA A 324 15.66 -18.05 0.87
C ALA A 324 17.16 -18.14 1.22
N ALA A 325 18.02 -18.43 0.24
CA ALA A 325 19.47 -18.45 0.43
C ALA A 325 20.04 -17.03 0.63
N ALA A 326 19.64 -16.07 -0.21
CA ALA A 326 20.06 -14.66 -0.09
C ALA A 326 19.64 -14.05 1.26
N GLY A 327 18.37 -14.23 1.66
CA GLY A 327 17.88 -13.79 2.96
C GLY A 327 18.48 -14.56 4.16
N GLY A 328 19.33 -15.56 3.93
CA GLY A 328 20.13 -16.27 4.92
C GLY A 328 21.53 -15.67 5.11
N SER A 329 22.23 -15.37 4.00
CA SER A 329 23.60 -14.81 4.05
C SER A 329 23.63 -13.39 4.63
N GLU A 330 22.67 -12.52 4.28
CA GLU A 330 22.57 -11.18 4.85
C GLU A 330 22.37 -11.20 6.38
N LYS A 331 21.60 -12.17 6.89
CA LYS A 331 21.39 -12.33 8.35
C LYS A 331 22.64 -12.81 9.07
N GLN A 332 23.54 -13.53 8.41
CA GLN A 332 24.86 -13.85 8.95
C GLN A 332 25.78 -12.62 8.91
N ALA A 333 25.82 -11.88 7.80
CA ALA A 333 26.62 -10.66 7.67
C ALA A 333 26.26 -9.59 8.71
N LEU A 334 24.96 -9.32 8.92
CA LEU A 334 24.46 -8.40 9.95
C LEU A 334 24.75 -8.86 11.39
N SER A 335 25.04 -10.15 11.61
CA SER A 335 25.45 -10.67 12.92
C SER A 335 26.96 -10.61 13.18
N ALA A 336 27.76 -10.19 12.19
CA ALA A 336 29.22 -10.28 12.21
C ALA A 336 29.95 -8.92 12.37
N GLN A 337 29.24 -7.80 12.48
CA GLN A 337 29.88 -6.51 12.76
C GLN A 337 30.23 -6.38 14.26
N PRO A 338 31.51 -6.15 14.62
CA PRO A 338 31.91 -5.89 16.00
C PRO A 338 31.47 -4.49 16.43
N ALA A 339 31.08 -4.34 17.71
CA ALA A 339 30.67 -3.05 18.27
C ALA A 339 31.87 -2.10 18.40
N ALA A 340 32.00 -1.16 17.44
CA ALA A 340 33.01 -0.11 17.48
C ALA A 340 32.62 0.99 18.48
N SER A 341 33.49 1.26 19.46
CA SER A 341 33.27 2.29 20.47
C SER A 341 33.49 3.70 19.91
N PHE A 342 32.50 4.58 20.04
CA PHE A 342 32.65 6.00 19.71
C PHE A 342 33.63 6.71 20.65
N GLN A 343 34.57 7.47 20.09
CA GLN A 343 35.29 8.54 20.79
C GLN A 343 35.00 9.87 20.09
N GLN A 344 34.89 10.95 20.87
CA GLN A 344 34.62 12.29 20.36
C GLN A 344 35.92 13.05 20.09
N THR A 345 36.01 13.67 18.92
CA THR A 345 36.79 14.90 18.66
C THR A 345 35.95 15.83 17.77
N GLY A 346 36.26 17.13 17.75
CA GLY A 346 35.48 18.16 17.03
C GLY A 346 36.36 19.16 16.27
N PHE A 347 35.87 20.40 16.13
CA PHE A 347 36.37 21.52 15.27
C PHE A 347 35.99 21.43 13.77
N VAL A 348 35.76 22.51 13.00
CA VAL A 348 35.21 23.88 13.25
C VAL A 348 35.01 24.60 11.89
N ASP A 349 33.95 25.41 11.73
CA ASP A 349 33.68 26.41 10.64
C ASP A 349 33.80 25.93 9.15
N GLU A 350 33.48 26.67 8.08
CA GLU A 350 33.03 28.08 7.92
C GLU A 350 31.81 28.25 6.95
N LYS A 351 31.74 29.34 6.15
CA LYS A 351 30.50 29.98 5.64
C LYS A 351 30.36 30.04 4.10
N GLN A 352 29.19 30.55 3.67
CA GLN A 352 28.87 31.32 2.43
C GLN A 352 28.20 30.64 1.21
N ALA A 353 27.46 31.49 0.47
CA ALA A 353 26.57 31.30 -0.69
C ALA A 353 26.37 32.71 -1.35
N PRO A 354 25.47 32.99 -2.33
CA PRO A 354 24.62 32.16 -3.21
C PRO A 354 24.78 32.56 -4.72
N ILE A 355 23.66 32.80 -5.45
CA ILE A 355 23.50 33.28 -6.87
C ILE A 355 23.47 32.13 -7.91
N GLY A 356 22.61 32.10 -8.96
CA GLY A 356 21.64 33.10 -9.50
C GLY A 356 20.46 32.46 -10.28
N SER A 357 19.78 33.20 -11.16
CA SER A 357 18.36 32.94 -11.54
C SER A 357 17.97 33.08 -13.04
N MET A 358 17.05 32.20 -13.51
CA MET A 358 15.90 32.46 -14.45
C MET A 358 16.17 33.01 -15.88
N PRO A 359 15.17 33.08 -16.82
CA PRO A 359 13.83 32.44 -16.97
C PRO A 359 13.78 31.64 -18.33
N GLU A 360 12.74 31.45 -19.20
CA GLU A 360 11.29 31.79 -19.30
C GLU A 360 10.55 30.98 -20.41
N SER A 361 9.20 30.96 -20.39
CA SER A 361 8.26 30.94 -21.57
C SER A 361 8.05 29.62 -22.39
N VAL A 362 6.93 29.33 -23.10
CA VAL A 362 5.45 29.58 -22.95
C VAL A 362 4.61 28.82 -24.04
N VAL A 363 3.29 28.58 -23.84
CA VAL A 363 2.23 27.93 -24.71
C VAL A 363 2.42 26.46 -25.18
N ALA A 364 1.40 25.66 -25.57
CA ALA A 364 -0.06 25.86 -25.77
C ALA A 364 -0.91 24.57 -25.51
N ASN A 365 -2.26 24.69 -25.49
CA ASN A 365 -3.23 23.64 -25.12
C ASN A 365 -3.67 22.70 -26.26
N GLY A 366 -4.16 21.51 -25.90
CA GLY A 366 -5.08 20.69 -26.70
C GLY A 366 -5.64 19.50 -25.92
N ALA A 367 -6.96 19.42 -25.69
CA ALA A 367 -7.58 18.43 -24.80
C ALA A 367 -8.84 17.76 -25.40
N LEU A 368 -9.07 16.50 -25.05
CA LEU A 368 -10.31 15.74 -25.31
C LEU A 368 -10.57 14.74 -24.15
N VAL A 369 -11.82 14.30 -23.99
CA VAL A 369 -12.35 13.77 -22.71
C VAL A 369 -12.61 12.26 -22.73
N SER A 370 -12.43 11.59 -21.59
CA SER A 370 -12.83 10.19 -21.35
C SER A 370 -13.55 10.02 -19.99
N VAL A 371 -14.18 8.85 -19.79
CA VAL A 371 -15.23 8.62 -18.77
C VAL A 371 -14.73 7.78 -17.58
N HIS A 372 -15.21 8.09 -16.37
CA HIS A 372 -14.77 7.47 -15.11
C HIS A 372 -15.29 6.05 -14.84
N ALA A 373 -14.58 5.37 -13.93
CA ALA A 373 -15.03 4.24 -13.11
C ALA A 373 -14.56 4.47 -11.66
#